data_AF-A0A8U0L7S0-F1
#
_entry.id   AF-A0A8U0L7S0-F1
#
_cell.length_a   1.000
_cell.length_b   1.000
_cell.length_c   1.000
_cell.angle_alpha   90.00
_cell.angle_beta   90.00
_cell.angle_gamma   90.00
#
_symmetry.space_group_name_H-M   'P 1'
#
loop_
_entity.id
_entity.type
_entity.pdbx_description
1 polymer ?
#
loop_
_entity_poly.entity_id
_entity_poly.type
_entity_poly.pdbx_seq_one_letter_code
_entity_poly.pdbx_strand_id
1 'polypeptide(L)'
;MRKGFRTPPKTLTVELAGFPRRSLMVPPLEAGSHEQPARVMPGRCDEPARTRCHYKLLDVPIMECFDEDRKALMPLPSTRFDPIRWESGKADRYGRIEIDSNRYLAGGKWHGGKLLAAAGWDSVRITDPSSGEMIAEYPRRYGGASSTLQDPALVMPMLTARPGSWKETPIRPDFPEDVRAWLDQADKQRLHDSLKAIA
;
A
#
# COMPACT_ATOMS: atom_id res chain seq x y z
N MET A 1 38.94 20.04 -14.93
CA MET A 1 38.80 18.82 -15.77
C MET A 1 37.48 18.14 -15.41
N ARG A 2 36.48 18.18 -16.30
CA ARG A 2 35.16 17.57 -16.08
C ARG A 2 35.27 16.05 -16.30
N LYS A 3 35.26 15.24 -15.23
CA LYS A 3 35.00 13.79 -15.37
C LYS A 3 33.54 13.65 -15.76
N GLY A 4 33.28 13.33 -17.03
CA GLY A 4 31.94 13.12 -17.54
C GLY A 4 31.26 11.99 -16.79
N PHE A 5 30.10 12.26 -16.19
CA PHE A 5 29.15 11.25 -15.76
C PHE A 5 28.76 10.41 -16.99
N ARG A 6 29.45 9.29 -17.21
CA ARG A 6 29.04 8.31 -18.20
C ARG A 6 27.89 7.52 -17.61
N THR A 7 26.71 7.73 -18.17
CA THR A 7 25.57 6.83 -17.96
C THR A 7 26.02 5.39 -18.22
N PRO A 8 25.75 4.46 -17.29
CA PRO A 8 26.09 3.06 -17.52
C PRO A 8 25.33 2.54 -18.75
N PRO A 9 25.93 1.65 -19.56
CA PRO A 9 25.24 1.01 -20.68
C PRO A 9 23.97 0.32 -20.16
N LYS A 10 22.85 0.47 -20.89
CA LYS A 10 21.52 -0.02 -20.50
C LYS A 10 21.52 -1.49 -20.04
N THR A 11 22.42 -2.32 -20.59
CA THR A 11 22.61 -3.73 -20.22
C THR A 11 23.05 -3.91 -18.76
N LEU A 12 23.96 -3.08 -18.24
CA LEU A 12 24.42 -3.16 -16.85
C LEU A 12 23.31 -2.77 -15.86
N THR A 13 22.48 -1.79 -16.19
CA THR A 13 21.36 -1.37 -15.33
C THR A 13 20.31 -2.49 -15.19
N VAL A 14 20.02 -3.22 -16.27
CA VAL A 14 19.07 -4.35 -16.27
C VAL A 14 19.64 -5.55 -15.51
N GLU A 15 20.94 -5.84 -15.67
CA GLU A 15 21.60 -6.94 -14.95
C GLU A 15 21.72 -6.69 -13.43
N LEU A 16 22.04 -5.46 -13.03
CA LEU A 16 22.14 -5.05 -11.62
C LEU A 16 20.78 -5.08 -10.93
N ALA A 17 19.70 -4.68 -11.61
CA ALA A 17 18.33 -4.81 -11.07
C ALA A 17 17.92 -6.28 -10.86
N GLY A 18 18.48 -7.21 -11.66
CA GLY A 18 18.27 -8.64 -11.51
C GLY A 18 19.19 -9.33 -10.50
N PHE A 19 20.25 -8.68 -10.02
CA PHE A 19 21.20 -9.27 -9.07
C PHE A 19 20.56 -9.60 -7.71
N PRO A 20 19.77 -8.70 -7.09
CA PRO A 20 19.04 -9.01 -5.86
C PRO A 20 18.23 -10.31 -5.92
N ARG A 21 17.46 -10.50 -7.00
CA ARG A 21 16.59 -11.66 -7.18
C ARG A 21 17.36 -12.97 -7.39
N ARG A 22 18.52 -12.90 -8.05
CA ARG A 22 19.34 -14.07 -8.39
C ARG A 22 20.33 -14.48 -7.31
N SER A 23 20.66 -13.58 -6.38
CA SER A 23 21.72 -13.80 -5.39
C SER A 23 21.28 -13.52 -3.96
N LEU A 24 20.67 -12.36 -3.69
CA LEU A 24 20.40 -11.90 -2.32
C LEU A 24 19.07 -12.41 -1.76
N MET A 25 18.13 -12.76 -2.64
CA MET A 25 16.81 -13.31 -2.34
C MET A 25 16.73 -14.82 -2.59
N VAL A 26 17.88 -15.51 -2.57
CA VAL A 26 17.97 -16.96 -2.72
C VAL A 26 18.57 -17.57 -1.45
N PRO A 27 17.89 -18.52 -0.77
CA PRO A 27 16.53 -18.97 -1.04
C PRO A 27 15.49 -17.84 -0.92
N PRO A 28 14.31 -17.97 -1.54
CA PRO A 28 13.25 -16.97 -1.50
C PRO A 28 13.03 -16.43 -0.09
N LEU A 29 13.03 -15.10 0.05
CA LEU A 29 12.80 -14.47 1.34
C LEU A 29 11.31 -14.60 1.69
N GLU A 30 10.99 -15.40 2.70
CA GLU A 30 9.65 -15.39 3.28
C GLU A 30 9.48 -14.16 4.15
N ALA A 31 8.52 -13.32 3.78
CA ALA A 31 8.22 -12.07 4.47
C ALA A 31 6.73 -11.98 4.79
N GLY A 32 6.42 -11.75 6.07
CA GLY A 32 5.05 -11.55 6.53
C GLY A 32 4.51 -10.14 6.27
N SER A 33 5.38 -9.19 5.91
CA SER A 33 5.03 -7.81 5.58
C SER A 33 6.01 -7.19 4.59
N HIS A 34 5.62 -6.08 3.96
CA HIS A 34 6.51 -5.33 3.07
C HIS A 34 7.69 -4.66 3.81
N GLU A 35 7.59 -4.44 5.12
CA GLU A 35 8.66 -3.81 5.91
C GLU A 35 9.83 -4.77 6.19
N GLN A 36 9.54 -6.06 6.32
CA GLN A 36 10.55 -7.06 6.69
C GLN A 36 11.70 -7.14 5.66
N PRO A 37 11.45 -7.18 4.34
CA PRO A 37 12.51 -7.08 3.34
C PRO A 37 13.27 -5.76 3.41
N ALA A 38 12.58 -4.63 3.62
CA ALA A 38 13.21 -3.32 3.70
C ALA A 38 14.24 -3.23 4.83
N ARG A 39 14.01 -3.95 5.94
CA ARG A 39 14.92 -4.03 7.08
C ARG A 39 16.13 -4.92 6.85
N VAL A 40 15.95 -6.07 6.19
CA VAL A 40 16.98 -7.11 6.05
C VAL A 40 17.87 -6.88 4.84
N MET A 41 17.32 -6.33 3.77
CA MET A 41 18.01 -6.22 2.48
C MET A 41 19.28 -5.34 2.50
N PRO A 42 19.33 -4.20 3.21
CA PRO A 42 20.54 -3.38 3.27
C PRO A 42 21.75 -4.18 3.79
N GLY A 43 21.58 -4.96 4.86
CA GLY A 43 22.65 -5.80 5.40
C GLY A 43 23.12 -6.88 4.42
N ARG A 44 22.20 -7.47 3.64
CA ARG A 44 22.55 -8.44 2.58
C ARG A 44 23.28 -7.80 1.41
N CYS A 45 23.11 -6.50 1.16
CA CYS A 45 23.83 -5.77 0.13
C CYS A 45 25.26 -5.39 0.57
N ASP A 46 25.47 -5.13 1.86
CA ASP A 46 26.77 -4.68 2.39
C ASP A 46 27.86 -5.76 2.30
N GLU A 47 27.51 -7.01 2.57
CA GLU A 47 28.46 -8.14 2.52
C GLU A 47 29.14 -8.32 1.15
N PRO A 48 28.40 -8.44 0.02
CA PRO A 48 29.02 -8.51 -1.30
C PRO A 48 29.69 -7.21 -1.71
N ALA A 49 29.22 -6.05 -1.22
CA ALA A 49 29.88 -4.77 -1.50
C ALA A 49 31.27 -4.70 -0.86
N ARG A 50 31.46 -5.29 0.32
CA ARG A 50 32.75 -5.35 1.03
C ARG A 50 33.69 -6.42 0.51
N THR A 51 33.16 -7.55 0.03
CA THR A 51 33.97 -8.73 -0.34
C THR A 51 34.35 -8.79 -1.82
N ARG A 52 33.61 -8.10 -2.70
CA ARG A 52 33.87 -8.11 -4.14
C ARG A 52 34.56 -6.83 -4.60
N CYS A 53 35.49 -6.98 -5.54
CA CYS A 53 36.09 -5.86 -6.23
C CYS A 53 35.17 -5.30 -7.33
N HIS A 54 35.37 -4.04 -7.64
CA HIS A 54 34.65 -3.36 -8.71
C HIS A 54 35.07 -3.90 -10.08
N TYR A 55 34.10 -4.18 -10.95
CA TYR A 55 34.31 -4.86 -12.24
C TYR A 55 35.31 -4.18 -13.20
N LYS A 56 35.59 -2.88 -13.03
CA LYS A 56 36.64 -2.14 -13.77
C LYS A 56 37.89 -1.82 -12.94
N LEU A 57 37.79 -1.90 -11.61
CA LEU A 57 38.88 -1.59 -10.68
C LEU A 57 39.11 -2.87 -9.88
N LEU A 58 39.85 -3.79 -10.49
CA LEU A 58 39.92 -5.21 -10.09
C LEU A 58 40.46 -5.44 -8.66
N ASP A 59 41.10 -4.42 -8.06
CA ASP A 59 41.68 -4.47 -6.72
C ASP A 59 40.99 -3.51 -5.73
N VAL A 60 39.91 -2.85 -6.13
CA VAL A 60 39.18 -1.89 -5.28
C VAL A 60 37.83 -2.49 -4.89
N PRO A 61 37.54 -2.69 -3.60
CA PRO A 61 36.24 -3.14 -3.12
C PRO A 61 35.11 -2.22 -3.60
N ILE A 62 33.95 -2.79 -3.91
CA ILE A 62 32.77 -2.02 -4.33
C ILE A 62 32.37 -1.01 -3.25
N MET A 63 32.51 -1.36 -1.97
CA MET A 63 32.22 -0.48 -0.84
C MET A 63 33.08 0.79 -0.84
N GLU A 64 34.36 0.69 -1.19
CA GLU A 64 35.25 1.87 -1.25
C GLU A 64 34.84 2.81 -2.38
N CYS A 65 34.51 2.26 -3.55
CA CYS A 65 33.93 3.06 -4.65
C CYS A 65 32.63 3.75 -4.22
N PHE A 66 31.76 3.05 -3.50
CA PHE A 66 30.50 3.60 -3.00
C PHE A 66 30.73 4.72 -1.97
N ASP A 67 31.71 4.57 -1.08
CA ASP A 67 32.06 5.60 -0.10
C ASP A 67 32.63 6.86 -0.74
N GLU A 68 33.44 6.73 -1.80
CA GLU A 68 33.92 7.86 -2.59
C GLU A 68 32.79 8.56 -3.35
N ASP A 69 31.89 7.80 -3.97
CA ASP A 69 30.70 8.37 -4.63
C ASP A 69 29.80 9.09 -3.61
N ARG A 70 29.64 8.51 -2.41
CA ARG A 70 28.84 9.10 -1.32
C ARG A 70 29.37 10.47 -0.88
N LYS A 71 30.69 10.67 -0.85
CA LYS A 71 31.31 11.99 -0.55
C LYS A 71 31.01 13.03 -1.62
N ALA A 72 30.77 12.60 -2.86
CA ALA A 72 30.42 13.46 -3.98
C ALA A 72 28.90 13.69 -4.14
N LEU A 73 28.05 13.01 -3.36
CA LEU A 73 26.60 13.19 -3.41
C LEU A 73 26.18 14.55 -2.87
N MET A 74 25.13 15.11 -3.45
CA MET A 74 24.45 16.28 -2.90
C MET A 74 23.76 15.93 -1.58
N PRO A 75 23.60 16.89 -0.65
CA PRO A 75 22.81 16.68 0.54
C PRO A 75 21.39 16.24 0.18
N LEU A 76 20.80 15.38 1.00
CA LEU A 76 19.42 14.96 0.81
C LEU A 76 18.49 16.19 0.88
N PRO A 77 17.46 16.27 0.03
CA PRO A 77 16.43 17.28 0.15
C PRO A 77 15.82 17.27 1.56
N SER A 78 15.48 18.45 2.09
CA SER A 78 14.82 18.58 3.39
C SER A 78 13.43 17.94 3.41
N THR A 79 12.75 17.94 2.26
CA THR A 79 11.46 17.28 2.08
C THR A 79 11.66 15.84 1.62
N ARG A 80 11.04 14.90 2.32
CA ARG A 80 11.04 13.49 1.90
C ARG A 80 10.34 13.34 0.56
N PHE A 81 10.91 12.52 -0.31
CA PHE A 81 10.22 12.09 -1.52
C PHE A 81 9.09 11.16 -1.13
N ASP A 82 7.88 11.49 -1.56
CA ASP A 82 6.67 10.72 -1.29
C ASP A 82 6.12 10.18 -2.62
N PRO A 83 6.26 8.85 -2.90
CA PRO A 83 5.88 8.26 -4.17
C PRO A 83 4.37 7.99 -4.24
N ILE A 84 3.57 9.05 -4.10
CA ILE A 84 2.11 8.96 -4.22
C ILE A 84 1.69 9.12 -5.67
N ARG A 85 0.86 8.18 -6.13
CA ARG A 85 0.09 8.33 -7.36
C ARG A 85 -1.30 8.85 -7.01
N TRP A 86 -1.65 10.01 -7.55
CA TRP A 86 -2.98 10.58 -7.41
C TRP A 86 -3.89 10.09 -8.53
N GLU A 87 -5.06 9.57 -8.16
CA GLU A 87 -6.08 9.07 -9.09
C GLU A 87 -7.44 9.63 -8.70
N SER A 88 -8.18 10.12 -9.69
CA SER A 88 -9.56 10.53 -9.47
C SER A 88 -10.50 9.47 -10.02
N GLY A 89 -11.52 9.11 -9.24
CA GLY A 89 -12.47 8.05 -9.58
C GLY A 89 -13.89 8.41 -9.18
N LYS A 90 -14.86 7.94 -9.95
CA LYS A 90 -16.26 8.04 -9.56
C LYS A 90 -16.61 6.90 -8.63
N ALA A 91 -17.21 7.21 -7.49
CA ALA A 91 -17.68 6.20 -6.56
C ALA A 91 -18.87 5.43 -7.16
N ASP A 92 -18.93 4.13 -6.89
CA ASP A 92 -20.06 3.28 -7.26
C ASP A 92 -21.32 3.58 -6.42
N ARG A 93 -22.36 2.75 -6.63
CA ARG A 93 -23.62 2.85 -5.87
C ARG A 93 -23.52 2.52 -4.38
N TYR A 94 -22.34 2.13 -3.91
CA TYR A 94 -22.06 1.83 -2.52
C TYR A 94 -21.00 2.77 -1.94
N GLY A 95 -20.58 3.80 -2.70
CA GLY A 95 -19.55 4.74 -2.27
C GLY A 95 -18.14 4.15 -2.33
N ARG A 96 -17.87 3.21 -3.23
CA ARG A 96 -16.55 2.58 -3.40
C ARG A 96 -15.82 3.13 -4.62
N ILE A 97 -14.52 3.33 -4.50
CA ILE A 97 -13.62 3.69 -5.60
C ILE A 97 -12.77 2.49 -6.00
N GLU A 98 -12.55 2.29 -7.30
CA GLU A 98 -11.69 1.23 -7.82
C GLU A 98 -10.29 1.78 -8.13
N ILE A 99 -9.25 1.17 -7.55
CA ILE A 99 -7.83 1.48 -7.75
C ILE A 99 -7.07 0.16 -7.95
N ASP A 100 -6.32 0.04 -9.04
CA ASP A 100 -5.58 -1.18 -9.41
C ASP A 100 -6.44 -2.45 -9.32
N SER A 101 -7.67 -2.41 -9.83
CA SER A 101 -8.65 -3.52 -9.79
C SER A 101 -9.14 -3.93 -8.39
N ASN A 102 -8.78 -3.17 -7.35
CA ASN A 102 -9.25 -3.34 -5.98
C ASN A 102 -10.26 -2.24 -5.62
N ARG A 103 -11.26 -2.55 -4.81
CA ARG A 103 -12.33 -1.63 -4.43
C ARG A 103 -12.15 -1.17 -2.99
N TYR A 104 -12.19 0.14 -2.76
CA TYR A 104 -12.01 0.75 -1.45
C TYR A 104 -13.25 1.57 -1.07
N LEU A 105 -13.82 1.32 0.10
CA LEU A 105 -15.03 2.01 0.57
C LEU A 105 -14.72 3.41 1.12
N ALA A 106 -15.35 4.44 0.57
CA ALA A 106 -15.33 5.80 1.11
C ALA A 106 -16.57 6.11 1.99
N GLY A 107 -17.60 5.27 1.94
CA GLY A 107 -18.84 5.42 2.71
C GLY A 107 -20.02 5.93 1.90
N GLY A 108 -21.23 5.69 2.40
CA GLY A 108 -22.48 5.90 1.65
C GLY A 108 -22.75 7.36 1.23
N LYS A 109 -22.20 8.35 1.95
CA LYS A 109 -22.30 9.78 1.61
C LYS A 109 -21.74 10.10 0.23
N TRP A 110 -20.75 9.33 -0.23
CA TRP A 110 -20.02 9.58 -1.47
C TRP A 110 -20.58 8.81 -2.67
N HIS A 111 -21.74 8.15 -2.54
CA HIS A 111 -22.40 7.43 -3.63
C HIS A 111 -22.46 8.27 -4.92
N GLY A 112 -21.89 7.76 -6.01
CA GLY A 112 -21.92 8.43 -7.31
C GLY A 112 -21.13 9.75 -7.40
N GLY A 113 -20.47 10.16 -6.31
CA GLY A 113 -19.61 11.34 -6.25
C GLY A 113 -18.23 11.09 -6.87
N LYS A 114 -17.49 12.17 -7.11
CA LYS A 114 -16.06 12.08 -7.47
C LYS A 114 -15.23 12.05 -6.20
N LEU A 115 -14.26 11.15 -6.16
CA LEU A 115 -13.31 10.97 -5.08
C LEU A 115 -11.90 11.09 -5.63
N LEU A 116 -10.96 11.50 -4.77
CA LEU A 116 -9.55 11.53 -5.06
C LEU A 116 -8.86 10.48 -4.19
N ALA A 117 -8.02 9.64 -4.79
CA ALA A 117 -7.24 8.63 -4.11
C ALA A 117 -5.74 8.93 -4.25
N ALA A 118 -5.05 8.96 -3.11
CA ALA A 118 -3.60 8.93 -3.03
C ALA A 118 -3.14 7.49 -2.83
N ALA A 119 -2.67 6.85 -3.88
CA ALA A 119 -2.11 5.52 -3.85
C ALA A 119 -0.60 5.57 -3.57
N GLY A 120 -0.22 5.33 -2.31
CA GLY A 120 1.16 5.09 -1.87
C GLY A 120 1.58 3.64 -2.10
N TRP A 121 2.80 3.27 -1.70
CA TRP A 121 3.29 1.90 -1.89
C TRP A 121 2.73 0.91 -0.85
N ASP A 122 2.23 1.40 0.28
CA ASP A 122 1.72 0.64 1.42
C ASP A 122 0.24 0.92 1.71
N SER A 123 -0.22 2.14 1.44
CA SER A 123 -1.61 2.56 1.69
C SER A 123 -2.28 3.23 0.48
N VAL A 124 -3.61 3.22 0.51
CA VAL A 124 -4.49 4.00 -0.36
C VAL A 124 -5.32 4.91 0.53
N ARG A 125 -5.11 6.22 0.39
CA ARG A 125 -5.87 7.26 1.09
C ARG A 125 -6.93 7.85 0.19
N ILE A 126 -8.19 7.81 0.61
CA ILE A 126 -9.31 8.42 -0.09
C ILE A 126 -9.56 9.78 0.53
N THR A 127 -9.62 10.81 -0.31
CA THR A 127 -9.83 12.20 0.09
C THR A 127 -10.99 12.82 -0.70
N ASP A 128 -11.69 13.75 -0.09
CA ASP A 128 -12.64 14.61 -0.79
C ASP A 128 -11.87 15.56 -1.72
N PRO A 129 -12.14 15.56 -3.04
CA PRO A 129 -11.46 16.46 -3.97
C PRO A 129 -11.73 17.95 -3.72
N SER A 130 -12.81 18.31 -3.01
CA SER A 130 -13.21 19.71 -2.79
C SER A 130 -12.58 20.29 -1.52
N SER A 131 -12.69 19.57 -0.40
CA SER A 131 -12.15 20.01 0.90
C SER A 131 -10.71 19.54 1.14
N GLY A 132 -10.26 18.48 0.46
CA GLY A 132 -9.00 17.79 0.76
C GLY A 132 -9.05 16.94 2.02
N GLU A 133 -10.21 16.82 2.67
CA GLU A 133 -10.37 16.01 3.89
C GLU A 133 -10.15 14.53 3.59
N MET A 134 -9.42 13.84 4.47
CA MET A 134 -9.24 12.40 4.39
C MET A 134 -10.49 11.69 4.88
N ILE A 135 -11.07 10.88 4.00
CA ILE A 135 -12.30 10.12 4.24
C ILE A 135 -11.98 8.75 4.82
N ALA A 136 -10.97 8.08 4.25
CA ALA A 136 -10.59 6.73 4.65
C ALA A 136 -9.15 6.41 4.24
N GLU A 137 -8.50 5.52 4.97
CA GLU A 137 -7.19 4.97 4.62
C GLU A 137 -7.22 3.45 4.73
N TYR A 138 -6.67 2.76 3.73
CA TYR A 138 -6.60 1.31 3.70
C TYR A 138 -5.21 0.82 3.31
N PRO A 139 -4.78 -0.36 3.79
CA PRO A 139 -3.62 -1.04 3.25
C PRO A 139 -3.81 -1.30 1.75
N ARG A 140 -2.83 -0.91 0.94
CA ARG A 140 -2.84 -1.14 -0.50
C ARG A 140 -2.72 -2.63 -0.76
N ARG A 141 -3.68 -3.17 -1.52
CA ARG A 141 -3.61 -4.54 -2.02
C ARG A 141 -3.01 -4.55 -3.42
N TYR A 142 -2.07 -5.48 -3.61
CA TYR A 142 -1.44 -5.75 -4.89
C TYR A 142 -1.93 -7.10 -5.42
N GLY A 143 -2.10 -7.19 -6.75
CA GLY A 143 -2.54 -8.41 -7.44
C GLY A 143 -3.93 -8.28 -8.04
N GLY A 144 -4.30 -9.26 -8.87
CA GLY A 144 -5.55 -9.26 -9.64
C GLY A 144 -6.75 -9.90 -8.94
N ALA A 145 -6.66 -10.22 -7.65
CA ALA A 145 -7.84 -10.59 -6.88
C ALA A 145 -8.63 -9.31 -6.62
N SER A 146 -9.84 -9.20 -7.17
CA SER A 146 -10.75 -8.06 -7.05
C SER A 146 -11.28 -7.92 -5.62
N SER A 147 -10.37 -7.64 -4.68
CA SER A 147 -10.68 -7.53 -3.27
C SER A 147 -11.44 -6.23 -3.01
N THR A 148 -12.40 -6.31 -2.10
CA THR A 148 -13.14 -5.14 -1.63
C THR A 148 -12.74 -4.90 -0.19
N LEU A 149 -12.09 -3.76 0.07
CA LEU A 149 -11.75 -3.32 1.41
C LEU A 149 -12.85 -2.40 1.91
N GLN A 150 -13.39 -2.75 3.08
CA GLN A 150 -14.47 -2.03 3.70
C GLN A 150 -14.13 -1.82 5.18
N ASP A 151 -14.31 -0.59 5.65
CA ASP A 151 -14.32 -0.29 7.08
C ASP A 151 -15.76 -0.41 7.62
N PRO A 152 -16.00 -1.25 8.65
CA PRO A 152 -17.28 -1.30 9.33
C PRO A 152 -17.79 0.04 9.82
N ALA A 153 -16.94 0.91 10.33
CA ALA A 153 -17.33 2.22 10.82
C ALA A 153 -18.01 3.07 9.72
N LEU A 154 -17.56 2.95 8.47
CA LEU A 154 -18.13 3.70 7.33
C LEU A 154 -19.48 3.14 6.85
N VAL A 155 -19.84 1.92 7.26
CA VAL A 155 -21.11 1.25 6.91
C VAL A 155 -22.12 1.34 8.05
N MET A 156 -21.68 1.48 9.31
CA MET A 156 -22.57 1.52 10.48
C MET A 156 -23.69 2.55 10.39
N PRO A 157 -23.46 3.82 9.99
CA PRO A 157 -24.55 4.81 9.93
C PRO A 157 -25.67 4.40 8.94
N MET A 158 -25.30 3.72 7.86
CA MET A 158 -26.27 3.18 6.89
C MET A 158 -27.05 2.01 7.49
N LEU A 159 -26.38 1.11 8.22
CA LEU A 159 -27.00 -0.04 8.87
C LEU A 159 -27.94 0.36 10.00
N THR A 160 -27.57 1.36 10.81
CA THR A 160 -28.44 1.91 11.86
C THR A 160 -29.71 2.53 11.26
N ALA A 161 -29.59 3.24 10.14
CA ALA A 161 -30.75 3.81 9.45
C ALA A 161 -31.65 2.74 8.77
N ARG A 162 -31.07 1.64 8.29
CA ARG A 162 -31.78 0.54 7.61
C ARG A 162 -31.29 -0.83 8.13
N PRO A 163 -31.73 -1.24 9.32
CA PRO A 163 -31.25 -2.47 9.96
C PRO A 163 -31.60 -3.72 9.15
N GLY A 164 -32.72 -3.71 8.43
CA GLY A 164 -33.13 -4.84 7.56
C GLY A 164 -32.16 -5.16 6.43
N SER A 165 -31.25 -4.24 6.08
CA SER A 165 -30.23 -4.46 5.05
C SER A 165 -29.04 -5.29 5.53
N TRP A 166 -28.95 -5.61 6.83
CA TRP A 166 -27.83 -6.37 7.43
C TRP A 166 -27.46 -7.62 6.63
N LYS A 167 -28.46 -8.47 6.30
CA LYS A 167 -28.25 -9.75 5.61
C LYS A 167 -27.69 -9.59 4.20
N GLU A 168 -28.01 -8.49 3.54
CA GLU A 168 -27.59 -8.15 2.17
C GLU A 168 -26.29 -7.32 2.14
N THR A 169 -25.73 -7.00 3.31
CA THR A 169 -24.59 -6.10 3.38
C THR A 169 -23.29 -6.87 3.12
N PRO A 170 -22.45 -6.38 2.20
CA PRO A 170 -21.20 -7.04 1.82
C PRO A 170 -20.16 -7.10 2.95
N ILE A 171 -20.39 -6.39 4.06
CA ILE A 171 -19.54 -6.39 5.25
C ILE A 171 -19.85 -7.51 6.24
N ARG A 172 -20.98 -8.20 6.08
CA ARG A 172 -21.39 -9.30 6.96
C ARG A 172 -20.29 -10.37 7.16
N PRO A 173 -19.47 -10.73 6.17
CA PRO A 173 -18.36 -11.68 6.34
C PRO A 173 -17.21 -11.16 7.21
N ASP A 174 -17.08 -9.84 7.38
CA ASP A 174 -15.97 -9.22 8.12
C ASP A 174 -16.20 -9.21 9.64
N PHE A 175 -17.42 -9.54 10.09
CA PHE A 175 -17.77 -9.66 11.51
C PHE A 175 -17.39 -11.04 12.06
N PRO A 176 -16.97 -11.13 13.34
CA PRO A 176 -16.81 -12.40 14.04
C PRO A 176 -18.07 -13.27 13.94
N GLU A 177 -17.88 -14.59 13.82
CA GLU A 177 -18.97 -15.55 13.57
C GLU A 177 -20.09 -15.48 14.63
N ASP A 178 -19.69 -15.35 15.89
CA ASP A 178 -20.59 -15.23 17.04
C ASP A 178 -21.44 -13.95 16.98
N VAL A 179 -20.82 -12.81 16.68
CA VAL A 179 -21.53 -11.54 16.49
C VAL A 179 -22.47 -11.61 15.29
N ARG A 180 -22.02 -12.22 14.19
CA ARG A 180 -22.82 -12.38 12.97
C ARG A 180 -24.04 -13.27 13.22
N ALA A 181 -23.86 -14.43 13.84
CA ALA A 181 -24.93 -15.37 14.14
C ALA A 181 -25.97 -14.75 15.10
N TRP A 182 -25.51 -13.93 16.04
CA TRP A 182 -26.38 -13.18 16.95
C TRP A 182 -27.22 -12.13 16.19
N LEU A 183 -26.60 -11.32 15.33
CA LEU A 183 -27.30 -10.31 14.52
C LEU A 183 -28.28 -10.93 13.52
N ASP A 184 -27.98 -12.11 12.99
CA ASP A 184 -28.85 -12.81 12.03
C ASP A 184 -30.16 -13.34 12.67
N GLN A 185 -30.13 -13.63 13.97
CA GLN A 185 -31.26 -14.13 14.76
C GLN A 185 -32.05 -13.01 15.46
N ALA A 186 -31.49 -11.80 15.54
CA ALA A 186 -32.13 -10.66 16.17
C ALA A 186 -33.41 -10.25 15.41
N ASP A 187 -34.46 -9.91 16.16
CA ASP A 187 -35.64 -9.26 15.60
C ASP A 187 -35.31 -7.82 15.17
N LYS A 188 -36.22 -7.17 14.44
CA LYS A 188 -35.97 -5.84 13.86
C LYS A 188 -35.58 -4.79 14.90
N GLN A 189 -36.17 -4.86 16.10
CA GLN A 189 -35.93 -3.90 17.18
C GLN A 189 -34.55 -4.15 17.80
N ARG A 190 -34.21 -5.40 18.13
CA ARG A 190 -32.90 -5.77 18.69
C ARG A 190 -31.77 -5.55 17.70
N LEU A 191 -32.00 -5.82 16.42
CA LEU A 191 -31.03 -5.57 15.37
C LEU A 191 -30.71 -4.07 15.27
N HIS A 192 -31.75 -3.22 15.29
CA HIS A 192 -31.58 -1.77 15.30
C HIS A 192 -30.78 -1.30 16.52
N ASP A 193 -31.17 -1.73 17.73
CA ASP A 193 -30.53 -1.28 18.97
C ASP A 193 -29.07 -1.74 19.06
N SER A 194 -28.75 -2.90 18.51
CA SER A 194 -27.39 -3.45 18.51
C SER A 194 -26.49 -2.79 17.48
N LEU A 195 -27.00 -2.56 16.27
CA LEU A 195 -26.26 -1.79 15.27
C LEU A 195 -26.00 -0.35 15.77
N LYS A 196 -26.95 0.23 16.51
CA LYS A 196 -26.76 1.53 17.15
C LYS A 196 -25.74 1.50 18.30
N ALA A 197 -25.58 0.38 19.00
CA ALA A 197 -24.58 0.22 20.05
C ALA A 197 -23.17 -0.02 19.51
N ILE A 198 -23.05 -0.53 18.28
CA ILE A 198 -21.76 -0.77 17.61
C ILE A 198 -21.27 0.48 16.84
N ALA A 199 -22.21 1.34 16.40
CA ALA A 199 -21.94 2.60 15.69
C ALA A 199 -21.34 3.68 16.60
#